data_AF-A0A0C5XQK8-F1
#
_entry.id   AF-A0A0C5XQK8-F1
#
_cell.length_a   1.000
_cell.length_b   1.000
_cell.length_c   1.000
_cell.angle_alpha   90.00
_cell.angle_beta   90.00
_cell.angle_gamma   90.00
#
_symmetry.space_group_name_H-M   'P 1'
#
loop_
_entity.id
_entity.type
_entity.pdbx_description
1 polymer ?
#
loop_
_entity_poly.entity_id
_entity_poly.type
_entity_poly.pdbx_seq_one_letter_code
_entity_poly.pdbx_strand_id
1 'polypeptide(L)'
;MIRQKLVDCFALDGWVAAGVLLCLLRQSGEYVTHRQLADAAGTISPSAAVIRVYVCKLRQQLAAGGIEDGAIETGRRSYRLVRSAAFRIINTLNGREKNPSLPEP
;
A
#
# COMPACT_ATOMS: atom_id res chain seq x y z
N MET A 1 7.27 4.34 14.16
CA MET A 1 7.69 3.47 13.04
C MET A 1 6.85 3.80 11.80
N ILE A 2 7.43 3.81 10.59
CA ILE A 2 6.70 4.17 9.35
C ILE A 2 5.50 3.25 9.04
N ARG A 3 5.59 1.96 9.39
CA ARG A 3 4.48 1.00 9.23
C ARG A 3 3.27 1.37 10.08
N GLN A 4 3.48 1.76 11.33
CA GLN A 4 2.39 2.19 12.20
C GLN A 4 1.68 3.42 11.62
N LYS A 5 2.44 4.43 11.16
CA LYS A 5 1.86 5.60 10.48
C LYS A 5 1.03 5.23 9.25
N LEU A 6 1.48 4.25 8.46
CA LEU A 6 0.71 3.76 7.30
C LEU A 6 -0.60 3.10 7.73
N VAL A 7 -0.56 2.28 8.79
CA VAL A 7 -1.77 1.65 9.36
C VAL A 7 -2.75 2.73 9.82
N ASP A 8 -2.28 3.71 10.58
CA ASP A 8 -3.14 4.75 11.16
C ASP A 8 -3.71 5.69 10.09
N CYS A 9 -2.89 6.16 9.14
CA CYS A 9 -3.32 7.13 8.12
C CYS A 9 -4.29 6.55 7.09
N PHE A 10 -4.22 5.25 6.81
CA PHE A 10 -5.01 4.59 5.76
C PHE A 10 -5.91 3.46 6.29
N ALA A 11 -6.05 3.34 7.62
CA ALA A 11 -6.81 2.29 8.28
C ALA A 11 -6.50 0.89 7.74
N LEU A 12 -5.20 0.57 7.58
CA LEU A 12 -4.80 -0.69 6.95
C LEU A 12 -5.15 -1.90 7.84
N ASP A 13 -5.46 -3.03 7.20
CA ASP A 13 -5.78 -4.31 7.87
C ASP A 13 -4.48 -4.97 8.40
N GLY A 14 -3.86 -4.31 9.37
CA GLY A 14 -2.68 -4.80 10.09
C GLY A 14 -1.34 -4.66 9.36
N TRP A 15 -0.32 -5.27 9.97
CA TRP A 15 1.09 -5.09 9.62
C TRP A 15 1.49 -5.65 8.26
N VAL A 16 0.72 -6.61 7.74
CA VAL A 16 1.00 -7.27 6.46
C VAL A 16 0.73 -6.31 5.30
N ALA A 17 -0.45 -5.68 5.29
CA ALA A 17 -0.80 -4.65 4.31
C ALA A 17 0.16 -3.45 4.37
N ALA A 18 0.53 -3.01 5.57
CA ALA A 18 1.54 -1.96 5.76
C ALA A 18 2.93 -2.37 5.24
N GLY A 19 3.31 -3.63 5.37
CA GLY A 19 4.55 -4.19 4.81
C GLY A 19 4.55 -4.19 3.28
N VAL A 20 3.45 -4.64 2.66
CA VAL A 20 3.24 -4.60 1.21
C VAL A 20 3.32 -3.16 0.69
N LEU A 21 2.58 -2.24 1.30
CA LEU A 21 2.57 -0.84 0.88
C LEU A 21 3.95 -0.18 1.04
N LEU A 22 4.64 -0.43 2.16
CA LEU A 22 5.99 0.08 2.36
C LEU A 22 6.98 -0.46 1.31
N CYS A 23 6.85 -1.73 0.91
CA CYS A 23 7.67 -2.32 -0.14
C CYS A 23 7.47 -1.60 -1.48
N LEU A 24 6.21 -1.35 -1.83
CA LEU A 24 5.85 -0.63 -3.05
C LEU A 24 6.29 0.84 -3.03
N LEU A 25 6.21 1.51 -1.87
CA LEU A 25 6.68 2.89 -1.71
C LEU A 25 8.20 3.02 -1.91
N ARG A 26 8.97 2.06 -1.37
CA ARG A 26 10.44 2.03 -1.55
C ARG A 26 10.86 1.82 -3.00
N GLN A 27 10.01 1.20 -3.80
CA GLN A 27 10.25 0.87 -5.21
C GLN A 27 9.21 1.54 -6.10
N SER A 28 8.83 2.78 -5.79
CA SER A 28 7.76 3.47 -6.52
C SER A 28 8.10 3.63 -8.00
N GLY A 29 7.14 3.31 -8.88
CA GLY A 29 7.33 3.28 -10.33
C GLY A 29 7.94 1.99 -10.89
N GLU A 30 8.41 1.08 -10.05
CA GLU A 30 8.96 -0.22 -10.46
C GLU A 30 7.96 -1.36 -10.20
N TYR A 31 8.06 -2.42 -11.00
CA TYR A 31 7.29 -3.64 -10.77
C TYR A 31 7.96 -4.52 -9.71
N VAL A 32 7.27 -4.70 -8.59
CA VAL A 32 7.69 -5.54 -7.47
C VAL A 32 7.02 -6.91 -7.57
N THR A 33 7.81 -7.97 -7.53
CA THR A 33 7.32 -9.35 -7.66
C THR A 33 6.51 -9.80 -6.44
N HIS A 34 5.65 -10.80 -6.60
CA HIS A 34 4.92 -11.40 -5.46
C HIS A 34 5.84 -11.87 -4.33
N ARG A 35 7.02 -12.40 -4.66
CA ARG A 35 8.00 -12.86 -3.68
C ARG A 35 8.52 -11.71 -2.83
N GLN A 36 8.95 -10.62 -3.46
CA GLN A 36 9.42 -9.42 -2.75
C GLN A 36 8.31 -8.81 -1.88
N LEU A 37 7.05 -8.87 -2.31
CA LEU A 37 5.92 -8.43 -1.50
C LEU A 37 5.68 -9.35 -0.30
N ALA A 38 5.74 -10.68 -0.49
CA ALA A 38 5.61 -11.65 0.59
C ALA A 38 6.70 -11.48 1.66
N ASP A 39 7.94 -11.34 1.21
CA ASP A 39 9.11 -11.14 2.09
C ASP A 39 8.96 -9.85 2.90
N ALA A 40 8.57 -8.74 2.25
CA ALA A 40 8.36 -7.47 2.93
C ALA A 40 7.16 -7.48 3.89
N ALA A 41 6.12 -8.23 3.55
CA ALA A 41 4.92 -8.38 4.36
C ALA A 41 5.11 -9.33 5.55
N GLY A 42 6.22 -10.09 5.58
CA GLY A 42 6.52 -11.06 6.64
C GLY A 42 5.59 -12.26 6.63
N THR A 43 4.98 -12.58 5.49
CA THR A 43 4.07 -13.71 5.36
C THR A 43 4.84 -15.02 5.28
N ILE A 44 4.43 -16.02 6.06
CA ILE A 44 5.06 -17.35 6.04
C ILE A 44 4.86 -18.05 4.68
N SER A 45 3.74 -17.77 3.98
CA SER A 45 3.45 -18.35 2.67
C SER A 45 3.62 -17.31 1.55
N PRO A 46 4.52 -17.53 0.57
CA PRO A 46 4.69 -16.66 -0.60
C PRO A 46 3.64 -16.90 -1.70
N SER A 47 2.48 -17.46 -1.34
CA SER A 47 1.43 -17.80 -2.30
C SER A 47 0.96 -16.56 -3.06
N ALA A 48 0.95 -16.66 -4.40
CA ALA A 48 0.47 -15.60 -5.28
C ALA A 48 -0.98 -15.21 -5.00
N ALA A 49 -1.81 -16.16 -4.54
CA ALA A 49 -3.20 -15.89 -4.18
C ALA A 49 -3.29 -15.00 -2.93
N VAL A 50 -2.44 -15.24 -1.94
CA VAL A 50 -2.38 -14.46 -0.70
C VAL A 50 -1.97 -13.01 -1.00
N ILE A 51 -0.93 -12.82 -1.81
CA ILE A 51 -0.48 -11.47 -2.21
C ILE A 51 -1.57 -10.73 -2.99
N ARG A 52 -2.28 -11.42 -3.89
CA ARG A 52 -3.43 -10.83 -4.61
C ARG A 52 -4.50 -10.30 -3.66
N VAL A 53 -4.85 -11.08 -2.62
CA VAL A 53 -5.84 -10.66 -1.62
C VAL A 53 -5.36 -9.42 -0.87
N TYR A 54 -4.11 -9.39 -0.43
CA TYR A 54 -3.57 -8.22 0.27
C TYR A 54 -3.53 -6.97 -0.62
N VAL A 55 -3.14 -7.10 -1.89
CA VAL A 55 -3.15 -5.96 -2.82
C VAL A 55 -4.58 -5.49 -3.11
N CYS A 56 -5.54 -6.41 -3.25
CA CYS A 56 -6.95 -6.07 -3.44
C CYS A 56 -7.49 -5.26 -2.26
N LYS A 57 -7.27 -5.74 -1.04
CA LYS A 57 -7.64 -5.01 0.18
C LYS A 57 -6.94 -3.65 0.27
N LEU A 58 -5.65 -3.62 -0.05
CA LEU A 58 -4.86 -2.40 -0.01
C LEU A 58 -5.41 -1.33 -0.97
N ARG A 59 -5.84 -1.72 -2.18
CA ARG A 59 -6.52 -0.79 -3.11
C ARG A 59 -7.80 -0.22 -2.52
N GLN A 60 -8.63 -1.06 -1.91
CA GLN A 60 -9.88 -0.62 -1.27
C GLN A 60 -9.61 0.37 -0.13
N GLN A 61 -8.60 0.10 0.70
CA GLN A 61 -8.21 0.97 1.83
C GLN A 61 -7.60 2.29 1.35
N LEU A 62 -6.76 2.25 0.31
CA LEU A 62 -6.22 3.44 -0.34
C LEU A 62 -7.34 4.29 -0.97
N ALA A 63 -8.29 3.66 -1.67
CA ALA A 63 -9.46 4.32 -2.23
C ALA A 63 -10.33 4.98 -1.16
N ALA A 64 -10.56 4.28 -0.05
CA ALA A 64 -11.22 4.86 1.12
C ALA A 64 -10.44 6.07 1.67
N GLY A 65 -9.11 6.10 1.56
CA GLY A 65 -8.26 7.25 1.91
C GLY A 65 -8.08 8.30 0.80
N GLY A 66 -8.89 8.27 -0.26
CA GLY A 66 -8.86 9.24 -1.36
C GLY A 66 -7.74 9.01 -2.40
N ILE A 67 -7.08 7.85 -2.38
CA ILE A 67 -6.08 7.43 -3.35
C ILE A 67 -6.74 6.49 -4.37
N GLU A 68 -6.83 6.90 -5.62
CA GLU A 68 -7.59 6.21 -6.67
C GLU A 68 -7.20 4.74 -6.88
N ASP A 69 -8.14 3.93 -7.40
CA ASP A 69 -7.97 2.48 -7.62
C ASP A 69 -6.80 2.15 -8.60
N GLY A 70 -6.48 3.09 -9.50
CA GLY A 70 -5.33 3.02 -10.40
C GLY A 70 -3.97 3.24 -9.74
N ALA A 71 -3.91 3.53 -8.43
CA ALA A 71 -2.68 3.79 -7.71
C ALA A 71 -1.70 2.59 -7.73
N ILE A 72 -2.24 1.37 -7.65
CA ILE A 72 -1.46 0.14 -7.74
C ILE A 72 -1.83 -0.56 -9.03
N GLU A 73 -0.88 -0.69 -9.95
CA GLU A 73 -1.06 -1.42 -11.21
C GLU A 73 -0.68 -2.90 -11.06
N THR A 74 -1.30 -3.75 -11.88
CA THR A 74 -1.00 -5.19 -11.93
C THR A 74 -0.18 -5.53 -13.17
N GLY A 75 0.97 -6.17 -12.96
CA GLY A 75 1.79 -6.80 -13.99
C GLY A 75 1.65 -8.33 -13.99
N ARG A 76 2.36 -8.99 -14.91
CA ARG A 76 2.40 -10.45 -15.01
C ARG A 76 3.23 -11.05 -13.86
N ARG A 77 2.60 -11.20 -12.67
CA ARG A 77 3.17 -11.65 -11.38
C ARG A 77 3.90 -10.57 -10.55
N SER A 78 3.55 -9.32 -10.78
CA SER A 78 4.12 -8.19 -10.08
C SER A 78 3.09 -7.10 -9.88
N TYR A 79 3.41 -6.15 -9.01
CA TYR A 79 2.61 -4.96 -8.77
C TYR A 79 3.50 -3.74 -8.78
N ARG A 80 2.96 -2.62 -9.26
CA ARG A 80 3.68 -1.34 -9.30
C ARG A 80 2.81 -0.29 -8.62
N LEU A 81 3.40 0.48 -7.70
CA LEU A 81 2.77 1.71 -7.22
C LEU A 81 3.16 2.85 -8.17
N VAL A 82 2.15 3.51 -8.74
CA VAL A 82 2.36 4.65 -9.63
C VAL A 82 3.05 5.79 -8.87
N ARG A 83 4.01 6.47 -9.50
CA ARG A 83 4.81 7.52 -8.84
C ARG A 83 3.96 8.67 -8.26
N SER A 84 2.89 9.06 -8.95
CA SER A 84 1.96 10.08 -8.47
C SER A 84 1.23 9.63 -7.21
N ALA A 85 0.76 8.38 -7.15
CA ALA A 85 0.14 7.81 -5.96
C ALA A 85 1.13 7.70 -4.80
N ALA A 86 2.37 7.28 -5.07
CA ALA A 86 3.44 7.25 -4.06
C ALA A 86 3.69 8.65 -3.46
N PHE A 87 3.74 9.69 -4.29
CA PHE A 87 3.91 11.06 -3.84
C PHE A 87 2.78 11.52 -2.93
N ARG A 88 1.52 11.26 -3.31
CA ARG A 88 0.34 11.57 -2.47
C ARG A 88 0.38 10.85 -1.13
N ILE A 89 0.66 9.54 -1.13
CA ILE A 89 0.77 8.76 0.09
C ILE A 89 1.84 9.33 1.04
N ILE A 90 3.01 9.72 0.51
CA ILE A 90 4.09 10.33 1.30
C ILE A 90 3.65 11.70 1.86
N ASN A 91 2.96 12.52 1.09
CA ASN A 91 2.44 13.81 1.56
C ASN A 91 1.39 13.64 2.66
N THR A 92 0.47 12.69 2.52
CA THR A 92 -0.51 12.34 3.55
C THR A 92 0.19 11.91 4.85
N LEU A 93 1.23 11.06 4.77
CA LEU A 93 2.01 10.63 5.94
C LEU A 93 2.75 11.77 6.65
N ASN A 94 3.12 12.81 5.90
CA ASN A 94 3.78 14.00 6.41
C ASN A 94 2.80 15.07 6.91
N GLY A 95 1.48 14.80 6.88
CA GLY A 95 0.43 15.74 7.28
C GLY A 95 0.26 16.92 6.32
N ARG A 96 0.74 16.80 5.08
CA ARG A 96 0.64 17.86 4.06
C ARG A 96 -0.61 17.75 3.18
N GLU A 97 -1.25 16.59 3.16
CA GLU A 97 -2.58 16.36 2.57
C GLU A 97 -3.51 15.84 3.68
N LYS A 98 -4.63 16.53 3.94
CA LYS A 98 -5.70 16.01 4.82
C LYS A 98 -6.34 14.80 4.11
N ASN A 99 -6.40 13.66 4.80
CA ASN A 99 -7.19 12.52 4.33
C ASN A 99 -8.67 12.91 4.40
N PRO A 100 -9.42 12.98 3.28
CA PRO A 100 -10.80 13.47 3.26
C PRO A 100 -11.79 12.56 4.02
N SER A 101 -11.34 11.40 4.52
CA SER A 101 -12.18 10.33 5.03
C SER A 101 -12.05 10.05 6.53
N LEU A 102 -11.18 10.78 7.24
CA LEU A 102 -11.15 10.72 8.72
C LEU A 102 -11.95 11.88 9.30
N PRO A 103 -12.98 11.64 10.14
CA PRO A 103 -13.60 12.70 10.91
C PRO A 103 -12.57 13.32 11.85
N GLU A 104 -12.53 14.65 11.91
CA GLU A 104 -11.73 15.38 12.91
C GLU A 104 -12.26 15.05 14.32
N PRO A 105 -11.38 14.91 15.32
CA PRO A 105 -11.80 14.72 16.72
C PRO A 105 -12.51 15.95 17.30
#